data_AF-A0A8S3KAS5-F1
#
_entry.id   AF-A0A8S3KAS5-F1
#
_cell.length_a   1.000
_cell.length_b   1.000
_cell.length_c   1.000
_cell.angle_alpha   90.00
_cell.angle_beta   90.00
_cell.angle_gamma   90.00
#
_symmetry.space_group_name_H-M   'P 1'
#
loop_
_entity.id
_entity.type
_entity.pdbx_description
1 polymer ?
#
loop_
_entity_poly.entity_id
_entity_poly.type
_entity_poly.pdbx_seq_one_letter_code
_entity_poly.pdbx_strand_id
1 'polypeptide(L)'
;MLNELTAFPKINKRHILDIAMKYSIVSDFTSILVLETLQQHIAYNICPHPSRTTLYNHYMNYQHNKKQVELENNETKLAAILNLWNARCTWYDKA
;
A
#
# COMPACT_ATOMS: atom_id res chain seq x y z
N MET A 1 -27.12 21.67 10.55
CA MET A 1 -26.38 20.43 10.87
C MET A 1 -24.94 20.42 10.31
N LEU A 2 -24.67 20.29 9.00
CA LEU A 2 -23.28 20.41 8.47
C LEU A 2 -22.89 21.86 8.16
N ASN A 3 -23.80 22.63 7.55
CA ASN A 3 -23.58 24.04 7.19
C ASN A 3 -23.25 24.94 8.40
N GLU A 4 -23.76 24.59 9.59
CA GLU A 4 -23.45 25.30 10.84
C GLU A 4 -22.04 24.97 11.35
N LEU A 5 -21.60 23.72 11.19
CA LEU A 5 -20.26 23.28 11.59
C LEU A 5 -19.20 23.92 10.68
N THR A 6 -19.49 24.03 9.38
CA THR A 6 -18.58 24.63 8.39
C THR A 6 -18.42 26.14 8.52
N ALA A 7 -19.25 26.83 9.31
CA ALA A 7 -19.09 28.26 9.58
C ALA A 7 -17.81 28.56 10.38
N PHE A 8 -17.37 27.62 11.23
CA PHE A 8 -16.10 27.69 11.97
C PHE A 8 -15.31 26.39 11.79
N PRO A 9 -14.77 26.13 10.59
CA PRO A 9 -14.32 24.80 10.19
C PRO A 9 -13.12 24.33 11.01
N LYS A 10 -12.23 25.24 11.43
CA LYS A 10 -11.07 24.92 12.28
C LYS A 10 -11.47 24.48 13.69
N ILE A 11 -12.45 25.14 14.29
CA ILE A 11 -12.95 24.81 15.65
C ILE A 11 -13.72 23.49 15.60
N ASN A 12 -14.54 23.31 14.58
CA ASN A 12 -15.41 22.15 14.41
C ASN A 12 -14.77 20.99 13.63
N LYS A 13 -13.46 21.03 13.38
CA LYS A 13 -12.74 20.10 12.50
C LYS A 13 -13.08 18.65 12.75
N ARG A 14 -13.06 18.22 14.03
CA ARG A 14 -13.32 16.83 14.41
C ARG A 14 -14.74 16.40 14.05
N HIS A 15 -15.75 17.21 14.35
CA HIS A 15 -17.14 16.90 14.04
C HIS A 15 -17.39 16.87 12.53
N ILE A 16 -16.76 17.79 11.79
CA ILE A 16 -16.83 17.80 10.32
C ILE A 16 -16.20 16.53 9.76
N LEU A 17 -15.03 16.12 10.25
CA LEU A 17 -14.34 14.90 9.82
C LEU A 17 -15.19 13.65 10.12
N ASP A 18 -15.74 13.53 11.32
CA ASP A 18 -16.55 12.37 11.73
C ASP A 18 -17.79 12.22 10.84
N ILE A 19 -18.49 13.32 10.56
CA ILE A 19 -19.67 13.31 9.68
C ILE A 19 -19.25 13.01 8.23
N ALA A 20 -18.21 13.68 7.74
CA ALA A 20 -17.72 13.51 6.38
C ALA A 20 -17.31 12.06 6.10
N MET A 21 -16.60 11.42 7.03
CA MET A 21 -16.23 10.00 6.92
C MET A 21 -17.43 9.07 7.04
N LYS A 22 -18.36 9.34 7.97
CA LYS A 22 -19.56 8.51 8.19
C LYS A 22 -20.46 8.45 6.95
N TYR A 23 -20.57 9.55 6.21
CA TYR A 23 -21.45 9.67 5.05
C TYR A 23 -20.69 9.72 3.71
N SER A 24 -19.37 9.48 3.72
CA SER A 24 -18.52 9.52 2.52
C SER A 24 -18.62 10.84 1.73
N ILE A 25 -18.60 11.97 2.44
CA ILE A 25 -18.73 13.32 1.88
C ILE A 25 -17.35 13.99 1.79
N VAL A 26 -17.12 14.73 0.70
CA VAL A 26 -15.96 15.61 0.55
C VAL A 26 -16.17 16.87 1.38
N SER A 27 -15.17 17.23 2.17
CA SER A 27 -15.17 18.42 3.04
C SER A 27 -13.80 19.10 2.97
N ASP A 28 -13.63 20.23 3.65
CA ASP A 28 -12.33 20.89 3.78
C ASP A 28 -11.23 19.99 4.40
N PHE A 29 -11.63 18.89 5.05
CA PHE A 29 -10.72 17.94 5.71
C PHE A 29 -10.75 16.54 5.11
N THR A 30 -11.54 16.30 4.05
CA THR A 30 -11.64 14.99 3.40
C THR A 30 -11.63 15.15 1.89
N SER A 31 -10.86 14.31 1.21
CA SER A 31 -10.80 14.25 -0.26
C SER A 31 -11.25 12.88 -0.75
N ILE A 32 -11.84 12.81 -1.94
CA ILE A 32 -12.08 11.54 -2.62
C ILE A 32 -10.86 11.22 -3.49
N LEU A 33 -10.32 10.02 -3.32
CA LEU A 33 -9.32 9.45 -4.21
C LEU A 33 -10.03 8.65 -5.31
N VAL A 34 -9.87 9.07 -6.56
CA VAL A 34 -10.41 8.36 -7.72
C VAL A 34 -9.29 7.60 -8.41
N LEU A 35 -9.45 6.28 -8.54
CA LEU A 35 -8.48 5.40 -9.18
C LEU A 35 -9.09 4.78 -10.43
N GLU A 36 -8.66 5.26 -11.59
CA GLU A 36 -9.16 4.85 -12.90
C GLU A 36 -8.21 3.84 -13.56
N THR A 37 -6.90 4.02 -13.38
CA THR A 37 -5.89 3.23 -14.09
C THR A 37 -5.18 2.24 -13.20
N LEU A 38 -4.59 1.20 -13.82
CA LEU A 38 -3.80 0.20 -13.12
C LEU A 38 -2.63 0.83 -12.37
N GLN A 39 -1.93 1.78 -12.99
CA GLN A 39 -0.78 2.47 -12.42
C GLN A 39 -1.16 3.22 -11.14
N GLN A 40 -2.34 3.85 -11.10
CA GLN A 40 -2.83 4.52 -9.90
C GLN A 40 -3.10 3.51 -8.78
N HIS A 41 -3.77 2.40 -9.09
CA HIS A 41 -4.00 1.31 -8.12
C HIS A 41 -2.69 0.74 -7.55
N ILE A 42 -1.68 0.54 -8.40
CA ILE A 42 -0.34 0.09 -8.00
C ILE A 42 0.34 1.13 -7.11
N ALA A 43 0.34 2.40 -7.52
CA ALA A 43 1.02 3.48 -6.81
C ALA A 43 0.48 3.68 -5.39
N TYR A 44 -0.84 3.57 -5.22
CA TYR A 44 -1.49 3.71 -3.91
C TYR A 44 -1.70 2.38 -3.18
N ASN A 45 -1.29 1.25 -3.78
CA ASN A 45 -1.48 -0.11 -3.25
C ASN A 45 -2.95 -0.38 -2.83
N ILE A 46 -3.90 0.10 -3.61
CA ILE A 46 -5.33 -0.08 -3.39
C ILE A 46 -5.85 -1.07 -4.43
N CYS A 47 -6.43 -2.17 -3.98
CA CYS A 47 -7.00 -3.17 -4.88
C CYS A 47 -8.25 -2.61 -5.59
N PRO A 48 -8.36 -2.72 -6.93
CA PRO A 48 -9.60 -2.41 -7.63
C PRO A 48 -10.73 -3.37 -7.19
N HIS A 49 -11.98 -2.93 -7.31
CA HIS A 49 -13.13 -3.77 -6.98
C HIS A 49 -13.27 -4.92 -8.00
N PRO A 50 -13.66 -6.15 -7.59
CA PRO A 50 -13.78 -7.31 -8.48
C PRO A 50 -14.72 -7.13 -9.68
N SER A 51 -15.72 -6.25 -9.58
CA SER A 51 -16.61 -5.93 -10.70
C SER A 51 -15.88 -5.28 -11.89
N ARG A 52 -14.71 -4.67 -11.67
CA ARG A 52 -13.84 -4.14 -12.73
C ARG A 52 -12.86 -5.23 -13.18
N THR A 53 -13.40 -6.35 -13.68
CA THR A 53 -12.70 -7.63 -13.86
C THR A 53 -11.34 -7.49 -14.56
N THR A 54 -11.27 -6.78 -15.69
CA THR A 54 -10.00 -6.60 -16.43
C THR A 54 -8.94 -5.91 -15.59
N LEU A 55 -9.31 -4.82 -14.91
CA LEU A 55 -8.40 -4.06 -14.05
C LEU A 55 -7.98 -4.87 -12.83
N TYR A 56 -8.92 -5.59 -12.23
CA TYR A 56 -8.68 -6.50 -11.12
C TYR A 56 -7.68 -7.59 -11.48
N ASN A 57 -7.89 -8.27 -12.60
CA ASN A 57 -7.00 -9.34 -13.06
C ASN A 57 -5.58 -8.81 -13.32
N HIS A 58 -5.45 -7.64 -13.96
CA HIS A 58 -4.14 -7.03 -14.17
C HIS A 58 -3.44 -6.66 -12.86
N TYR A 59 -4.19 -6.11 -11.89
CA TYR A 59 -3.64 -5.80 -10.57
C TYR A 59 -3.18 -7.06 -9.83
N MET A 60 -3.99 -8.12 -9.83
CA MET A 60 -3.63 -9.38 -9.17
C MET A 60 -2.42 -10.04 -9.82
N ASN A 61 -2.32 -10.03 -11.15
CA ASN A 61 -1.15 -10.52 -11.86
C ASN A 61 0.11 -9.73 -11.49
N TYR A 62 0.01 -8.39 -11.43
CA TYR A 62 1.12 -7.54 -10.98
C TYR A 62 1.58 -7.92 -9.55
N GLN A 63 0.64 -8.07 -8.61
CA GLN A 63 0.96 -8.42 -7.23
C GLN A 63 1.57 -9.82 -7.11
N HIS A 64 1.11 -10.78 -7.92
CA HIS A 64 1.68 -12.12 -7.96
C HIS A 64 3.13 -12.11 -8.46
N ASN A 65 3.40 -11.43 -9.57
CA ASN A 65 4.75 -11.29 -10.13
C ASN A 65 5.67 -10.56 -9.15
N LYS A 66 5.21 -9.47 -8.53
CA LYS A 66 5.95 -8.75 -7.50
C LYS A 66 6.36 -9.68 -6.35
N LYS A 67 5.43 -10.49 -5.86
CA LYS A 67 5.68 -11.45 -4.78
C LYS A 67 6.71 -12.51 -5.19
N GLN A 68 6.62 -13.04 -6.42
CA GLN A 68 7.59 -14.02 -6.91
C GLN A 68 9.01 -13.42 -6.98
N VAL A 69 9.14 -12.23 -7.55
CA VAL A 69 10.43 -11.51 -7.62
C VAL A 69 10.98 -11.22 -6.22
N GLU A 70 10.14 -10.86 -5.26
CA GLU A 70 10.56 -10.67 -3.86
C GLU A 70 11.06 -11.96 -3.21
N LEU A 71 10.40 -13.09 -3.46
CA LEU A 71 10.81 -14.40 -2.95
C LEU A 71 12.18 -14.82 -3.52
N GLU A 72 12.34 -14.76 -4.84
CA GLU A 72 13.59 -15.11 -5.54
C GLU A 72 14.77 -14.24 -5.06
N ASN A 73 14.52 -12.93 -4.88
CA ASN A 73 15.52 -12.01 -4.35
C ASN A 73 15.90 -12.35 -2.90
N ASN A 74 14.94 -12.75 -2.08
CA ASN A 74 15.19 -13.14 -0.69
C ASN A 74 15.99 -14.44 -0.61
N GLU A 75 15.66 -15.44 -1.43
CA GLU A 75 16.42 -16.69 -1.54
C GLU A 75 17.87 -16.43 -1.99
N THR A 76 18.05 -15.57 -3.00
CA THR A 76 19.38 -15.18 -3.49
C THR A 76 20.20 -14.47 -2.41
N LYS A 77 19.58 -13.52 -1.68
CA LYS A 77 20.24 -12.83 -0.56
C LYS A 77 20.61 -13.79 0.57
N LEU A 78 19.72 -14.72 0.92
CA LEU A 78 19.98 -15.72 1.96
C LEU A 78 21.15 -16.63 1.56
N ALA A 79 21.16 -17.12 0.33
CA ALA A 79 22.25 -17.94 -0.20
C ALA A 79 23.59 -17.19 -0.15
N ALA A 80 23.61 -15.91 -0.51
CA ALA A 80 24.81 -15.07 -0.41
C ALA A 80 25.30 -14.94 1.04
N ILE A 81 24.40 -14.68 2.00
CA ILE A 81 24.75 -14.59 3.43
C ILE A 81 25.27 -15.92 3.97
N LEU A 82 24.63 -17.04 3.61
CA LEU A 82 25.08 -18.38 4.02
C LEU A 82 26.49 -18.68 3.50
N ASN A 83 26.79 -18.32 2.25
CA ASN A 83 28.13 -18.50 1.69
C ASN A 83 29.18 -17.68 2.44
N LEU A 84 28.89 -16.42 2.76
CA LEU A 84 29.78 -15.56 3.55
C LEU A 84 30.01 -16.12 4.95
N TRP A 85 28.95 -16.63 5.59
CA TRP A 85 29.04 -17.26 6.91
C TRP A 85 29.90 -18.53 6.88
N ASN A 86 29.65 -19.43 5.92
CA ASN A 86 30.41 -20.67 5.77
C ASN A 86 31.90 -20.40 5.49
N ALA A 87 32.21 -19.37 4.68
CA ALA A 87 33.57 -18.93 4.46
C ALA A 87 34.24 -18.44 5.75
N ARG A 88 33.50 -17.70 6.59
CA ARG A 88 33.98 -17.24 7.89
C ARG A 88 34.26 -18.40 8.86
N CYS A 89 33.36 -19.38 8.95
CA CYS A 89 33.59 -20.57 9.78
C CYS A 89 34.81 -21.34 9.30
N THR A 90 34.94 -21.55 7.99
CA THR A 90 36.11 -22.23 7.40
C THR A 90 37.42 -21.50 7.68
N TRP A 91 37.42 -20.17 7.69
CA TRP A 91 38.59 -19.37 8.07
C TRP A 91 38.93 -19.57 9.55
N TYR A 92 37.93 -19.55 10.43
CA TYR A 92 38.12 -19.75 11.87
C TYR A 92 38.63 -21.16 12.20
N ASP A 93 38.08 -22.19 11.58
CA ASP A 93 38.46 -23.60 11.82
C ASP A 93 39.88 -23.94 11.31
N LYS A 94 40.43 -23.11 10.41
CA LYS A 94 41.80 -23.24 9.90
C LYS A 94 42.82 -22.37 10.65
N ALA A 95 42.37 -21.52 11.57
CA ALA A 95 43.21 -20.68 12.43
C ALA A 95 43.50 -21.38 13.76
#